data_AF-A0A382FQX5-F1
#
_entry.id   AF-A0A382FQX5-F1
#
_cell.length_a   1.000
_cell.length_b   1.000
_cell.length_c   1.000
_cell.angle_alpha   90.00
_cell.angle_beta   90.00
_cell.angle_gamma   90.00
#
_symmetry.space_group_name_H-M   'P 1'
#
loop_
_entity.id
_entity.type
_entity.pdbx_description
1 polymer ?
#
loop_
_entity_poly.entity_id
_entity_poly.type
_entity_poly.pdbx_seq_one_letter_code
_entity_poly.pdbx_strand_id
1 'polypeptide(L)'
;MLSEHKGEMIFIGIAMILYLVMAALDASQKFVYLAVLFGLFGLIIAWKLFEGVDDEPAGNEKMTEIADAIHEGAMVFLSREYKMLGYFVGGVFILLLILISVQKGLWIGLWTAIAYATGAGCSMLAGYFGMNAATTSGVRTSQAALDGGQAKALNIAFNGGAVMGLCVASLGLIGVGGLFTLFGRGDSISIISGFAMGASSIALFARVGGGIYTKTADVGSDLVGKVEAGIPEDDPRNPGVIADNVGDCVGDTAGLGADIFESYCGSMIATIVLG
;
A
#
# COMPACT_ATOMS: atom_id res chain seq x y z
N MET A 1 3.97 29.76 -23.35
CA MET A 1 4.27 28.32 -23.48
C MET A 1 5.29 27.84 -22.46
N LEU A 2 6.49 28.44 -22.31
CA LEU A 2 7.46 28.02 -21.27
C LEU A 2 7.15 28.51 -19.83
N SER A 3 6.26 29.48 -19.62
CA SER A 3 5.92 29.98 -18.27
C SER A 3 4.94 29.10 -17.50
N GLU A 4 4.16 28.27 -18.20
CA GLU A 4 3.17 27.37 -17.57
C GLU A 4 3.81 26.09 -17.01
N HIS A 5 5.03 25.73 -17.42
CA HIS A 5 5.74 24.52 -16.95
C HIS A 5 6.98 24.86 -16.12
N LYS A 6 6.99 26.05 -15.51
CA LYS A 6 8.15 26.53 -14.76
C LYS A 6 8.50 25.61 -13.58
N GLY A 7 7.50 25.05 -12.91
CA GLY A 7 7.69 24.07 -11.82
C GLY A 7 8.30 22.75 -12.30
N GLU A 8 7.80 22.20 -13.41
CA GLU A 8 8.31 20.96 -14.00
C GLU A 8 9.73 21.12 -14.51
N MET A 9 10.04 22.25 -15.16
CA MET A 9 11.39 22.58 -15.62
C MET A 9 12.37 22.77 -14.46
N ILE A 10 11.91 23.34 -13.33
CA ILE A 10 12.71 23.44 -12.10
C ILE A 10 12.96 22.05 -11.52
N PHE A 11 11.93 21.19 -11.44
CA PHE A 11 12.07 19.83 -10.94
C PHE A 11 13.03 18.99 -11.79
N ILE A 12 12.88 19.02 -13.12
CA ILE A 12 13.77 18.33 -14.06
C ILE A 12 15.19 18.89 -13.93
N GLY A 13 15.36 20.21 -13.84
CA GLY A 13 16.66 20.85 -13.65
C GLY A 13 17.34 20.41 -12.36
N ILE A 14 16.60 20.40 -11.25
CA ILE A 14 17.11 19.91 -9.95
C ILE A 14 17.46 18.43 -10.04
N ALA A 15 16.59 17.60 -10.61
CA ALA A 15 16.82 16.16 -10.75
C ALA A 15 18.05 15.84 -11.61
N MET A 16 18.24 16.57 -12.71
CA MET A 16 19.41 16.45 -13.59
C MET A 16 20.70 16.89 -12.89
N ILE A 17 20.66 17.99 -12.14
CA ILE A 17 21.82 18.45 -11.35
C ILE A 17 22.15 17.45 -10.26
N LEU A 18 21.15 16.92 -9.56
CA LEU A 18 21.33 15.88 -8.55
C LEU A 18 21.97 14.63 -9.18
N TYR A 19 21.46 14.19 -10.33
CA TYR A 19 22.03 13.06 -11.07
C TYR A 19 23.49 13.31 -11.47
N LEU A 20 23.82 14.51 -11.99
CA LEU A 20 25.17 14.90 -12.37
C LEU A 20 26.14 14.95 -11.18
N VAL A 21 25.70 15.52 -10.06
CA VAL A 21 26.49 15.57 -8.81
C VAL A 21 26.73 14.15 -8.28
N MET A 22 25.73 13.28 -8.33
CA MET A 22 25.85 11.89 -7.88
C MET A 22 26.71 11.04 -8.83
N ALA A 23 26.62 11.26 -10.14
CA ALA A 23 27.49 10.63 -11.13
C ALA A 23 28.95 11.07 -10.98
N ALA A 24 29.20 12.35 -10.71
CA ALA A 24 30.54 12.90 -10.50
C ALA A 24 31.23 12.38 -9.22
N LEU A 25 30.46 11.95 -8.21
CA LEU A 25 30.98 11.39 -6.96
C LEU A 25 31.22 9.87 -7.00
N ASP A 26 31.11 9.24 -8.18
CA ASP A 26 31.13 7.78 -8.36
C ASP A 26 30.15 7.04 -7.42
N ALA A 27 29.09 7.75 -7.00
CA ALA A 27 28.00 7.20 -6.21
C ALA A 27 27.11 6.28 -7.07
N SER A 28 27.40 6.18 -8.37
CA SER A 28 26.64 5.38 -9.33
C SER A 28 26.57 3.89 -8.97
N GLN A 29 27.67 3.36 -8.43
CA GLN A 29 27.77 2.00 -7.90
C GLN A 29 27.16 1.86 -6.49
N LYS A 30 26.83 2.97 -5.82
CA LYS A 30 26.28 3.03 -4.45
C LYS A 30 24.81 3.46 -4.40
N PHE A 31 24.15 3.69 -5.55
CA PHE A 31 22.73 4.11 -5.61
C PHE A 31 21.80 3.17 -4.86
N VAL A 32 22.13 1.88 -4.78
CA VAL A 32 21.32 0.90 -4.05
C VAL A 32 21.28 1.19 -2.55
N TYR A 33 22.38 1.64 -1.95
CA TYR A 33 22.41 2.02 -0.53
C TYR A 33 21.58 3.27 -0.27
N LEU A 34 21.50 4.17 -1.25
CA LEU A 34 20.63 5.34 -1.19
C LEU A 34 19.15 4.95 -1.31
N ALA A 35 18.80 3.90 -2.06
CA ALA A 35 17.43 3.44 -2.20
C ALA A 35 16.80 3.07 -0.85
N VAL A 36 17.52 2.32 -0.01
CA VAL A 36 17.04 1.95 1.34
C VAL A 36 16.90 3.19 2.22
N LEU A 37 17.85 4.14 2.15
CA LEU A 37 17.77 5.39 2.90
C LEU A 37 16.57 6.26 2.47
N PHE A 38 16.30 6.36 1.17
CA PHE A 38 15.15 7.09 0.65
C PHE A 38 13.83 6.41 1.03
N GLY A 39 13.78 5.07 1.05
CA GLY A 39 12.62 4.37 1.55
C GLY A 39 12.38 4.62 3.04
N LEU A 40 13.42 4.60 3.87
CA LEU A 40 13.29 4.96 5.30
C LEU A 40 12.82 6.40 5.49
N PHE A 41 13.38 7.32 4.71
CA PHE A 41 12.97 8.73 4.72
C PHE A 41 11.51 8.90 4.29
N GLY A 42 11.07 8.17 3.26
CA GLY A 42 9.68 8.17 2.81
C GLY A 42 8.71 7.65 3.87
N LEU A 43 9.07 6.62 4.64
CA LEU A 43 8.27 6.15 5.79
C LEU A 43 8.16 7.21 6.88
N ILE A 44 9.23 7.97 7.14
CA ILE A 44 9.20 9.07 8.13
C ILE A 44 8.25 10.17 7.66
N ILE A 45 8.27 10.52 6.36
CA ILE A 45 7.31 11.50 5.80
C ILE A 45 5.89 10.95 5.91
N ALA A 46 5.65 9.69 5.55
CA ALA A 46 4.34 9.06 5.65
C ALA A 46 3.82 9.11 7.10
N TRP A 47 4.68 8.81 8.08
CA TRP A 47 4.35 8.92 9.50
C TRP A 47 3.98 10.35 9.89
N LYS A 48 4.75 11.35 9.44
CA LYS A 48 4.48 12.77 9.75
C LYS A 48 3.19 13.28 9.11
N LEU A 49 2.87 12.82 7.91
CA LEU A 49 1.59 13.11 7.28
C LEU A 49 0.43 12.44 8.01
N PHE A 50 0.61 11.19 8.45
CA PHE A 50 -0.39 10.49 9.25
C PHE A 50 -0.65 11.21 10.58
N GLU A 51 0.41 11.61 11.30
CA GLU A 51 0.31 12.40 12.54
C GLU A 51 -0.45 13.73 12.29
N GLY A 52 -0.10 14.44 11.21
CA GLY A 52 -0.81 15.68 10.85
C GLY A 52 -2.28 15.48 10.48
N VAL A 53 -2.64 14.32 9.91
CA VAL A 53 -4.05 13.97 9.70
C VAL A 53 -4.71 13.60 11.01
N ASP A 54 -4.07 12.80 11.86
CA ASP A 54 -4.62 12.32 13.13
C ASP A 54 -4.88 13.48 14.13
N ASP A 55 -4.07 14.53 14.09
CA ASP A 55 -4.21 15.73 14.92
C ASP A 55 -5.45 16.59 14.55
N GLU A 56 -6.04 16.41 13.37
CA GLU A 56 -7.27 17.13 12.99
C GLU A 56 -8.49 16.60 13.78
N PRO A 57 -9.47 17.47 14.08
CA PRO A 57 -10.62 17.08 14.90
C PRO A 57 -11.47 16.00 14.21
N ALA A 58 -11.75 14.92 14.94
CA ALA A 58 -12.62 13.83 14.48
C ALA A 58 -14.12 14.19 14.43
N GLY A 59 -14.48 15.42 14.83
CA GLY A 59 -15.86 15.91 14.82
C GLY A 59 -16.63 15.62 16.09
N ASN A 60 -17.93 15.34 15.96
CA ASN A 60 -18.81 15.10 17.11
C ASN A 60 -18.84 13.63 17.56
N GLU A 61 -19.49 13.37 18.70
CA GLU A 61 -19.60 12.03 19.30
C GLU A 61 -20.21 11.02 18.32
N LYS A 62 -21.23 11.43 17.55
CA LYS A 62 -21.89 10.53 16.60
C LYS A 62 -20.99 10.16 15.41
N MET A 63 -20.22 11.12 14.91
CA MET A 63 -19.24 10.89 13.84
C MET A 63 -18.15 9.93 14.31
N THR A 64 -17.67 10.10 15.55
CA THR A 64 -16.64 9.24 16.14
C THR A 64 -17.17 7.82 16.32
N GLU A 65 -18.40 7.65 16.84
CA GLU A 65 -19.04 6.33 16.99
C GLU A 65 -19.14 5.57 15.65
N ILE A 66 -19.51 6.26 14.56
CA ILE A 66 -19.61 5.65 13.23
C ILE A 66 -18.22 5.29 12.70
N ALA A 67 -17.25 6.19 12.87
CA ALA A 67 -15.86 5.96 12.44
C ALA A 67 -15.24 4.77 13.16
N ASP A 68 -15.49 4.63 14.46
CA ASP A 68 -15.00 3.51 15.27
C ASP A 68 -15.62 2.19 14.80
N ALA A 69 -16.92 2.17 14.46
CA ALA A 69 -17.57 0.99 13.91
C ALA A 69 -16.98 0.56 12.56
N ILE A 70 -16.67 1.52 11.68
CA ILE A 70 -16.02 1.27 10.38
C ILE A 70 -14.58 0.78 10.61
N HIS A 71 -13.82 1.44 11.48
CA HIS A 71 -12.45 1.06 11.78
C HIS A 71 -12.38 -0.35 12.38
N GLU A 72 -13.21 -0.67 13.37
CA GLU A 72 -13.28 -2.00 13.97
C GLU A 72 -13.64 -3.06 12.91
N GLY A 73 -14.66 -2.81 12.09
CA GLY A 73 -15.08 -3.72 11.02
C GLY A 73 -13.96 -4.00 10.01
N ALA A 74 -13.28 -2.95 9.56
CA ALA A 74 -12.16 -3.06 8.62
C ALA A 74 -10.98 -3.83 9.23
N MET A 75 -10.62 -3.53 10.48
CA MET A 75 -9.53 -4.21 11.19
C MET A 75 -9.84 -5.68 11.47
N VAL A 76 -11.08 -6.02 11.79
CA VAL A 76 -11.54 -7.41 11.96
C VAL A 76 -11.45 -8.17 10.65
N PHE A 77 -11.93 -7.60 9.54
CA PHE A 77 -11.82 -8.21 8.22
C PHE A 77 -10.35 -8.45 7.85
N LEU A 78 -9.52 -7.40 7.93
CA LEU A 78 -8.11 -7.45 7.54
C LEU A 78 -7.35 -8.50 8.35
N SER A 79 -7.60 -8.57 9.66
CA SER A 79 -7.00 -9.58 10.55
C SER A 79 -7.40 -11.00 10.16
N ARG A 80 -8.65 -11.19 9.72
CA ARG A 80 -9.15 -12.49 9.27
C ARG A 80 -8.51 -12.91 7.95
N GLU A 81 -8.47 -11.99 7.00
CA GLU A 81 -7.85 -12.20 5.70
C GLU A 81 -6.36 -12.51 5.86
N TYR A 82 -5.62 -11.69 6.60
CA TYR A 82 -4.17 -11.85 6.78
C TYR A 82 -3.82 -13.13 7.53
N LYS A 83 -4.67 -13.60 8.44
CA LYS A 83 -4.48 -14.92 9.05
C LYS A 83 -4.54 -16.04 8.02
N MET A 84 -5.51 -16.01 7.11
CA MET A 84 -5.64 -17.00 6.04
C MET A 84 -4.48 -16.89 5.04
N LEU A 85 -4.08 -15.67 4.69
CA LEU A 85 -2.91 -15.43 3.84
C LEU A 85 -1.61 -15.90 4.50
N GLY A 86 -1.47 -15.76 5.81
CA GLY A 86 -0.32 -16.27 6.55
C GLY A 86 -0.15 -17.79 6.40
N TYR A 87 -1.25 -18.55 6.44
CA TYR A 87 -1.19 -19.99 6.17
C TYR A 87 -0.80 -20.30 4.72
N PHE A 88 -1.37 -19.57 3.76
CA PHE A 88 -1.04 -19.72 2.35
C PHE A 88 0.44 -19.41 2.08
N VAL A 89 0.94 -18.26 2.54
CA VAL A 89 2.34 -17.83 2.44
C VAL A 89 3.26 -18.85 3.10
N GLY A 90 2.91 -19.37 4.28
CA GLY A 90 3.68 -20.43 4.94
C GLY A 90 3.78 -21.72 4.09
N GLY A 91 2.67 -22.12 3.46
CA GLY A 91 2.65 -23.26 2.55
C GLY A 91 3.53 -23.06 1.32
N VAL A 92 3.40 -21.91 0.65
CA VAL A 92 4.21 -21.57 -0.54
C VAL A 92 5.69 -21.38 -0.18
N PHE A 93 5.99 -20.82 1.00
CA PHE A 93 7.35 -20.70 1.52
C PHE A 93 8.04 -22.07 1.60
N ILE A 94 7.39 -23.06 2.23
CA ILE A 94 7.94 -24.43 2.35
C ILE A 94 8.10 -25.06 0.96
N LEU A 95 7.12 -24.86 0.07
CA LEU A 95 7.16 -25.38 -1.29
C LEU A 95 8.35 -24.82 -2.08
N LEU A 96 8.54 -23.49 -2.07
CA LEU A 96 9.65 -22.82 -2.74
C LEU A 96 10.99 -23.24 -2.14
N LEU A 97 11.06 -23.33 -0.81
CA LEU A 97 12.25 -23.81 -0.12
C LEU A 97 12.65 -25.19 -0.62
N ILE A 98 11.74 -26.16 -0.67
CA ILE A 98 12.05 -27.53 -1.10
C ILE A 98 12.40 -27.57 -2.59
N LEU A 99 11.54 -27.04 -3.45
CA LEU A 99 11.70 -27.17 -4.91
C LEU A 99 12.96 -26.48 -5.42
N ILE A 100 13.21 -25.23 -5.00
CA ILE A 100 14.38 -24.50 -5.46
C ILE A 100 15.66 -25.07 -4.83
N SER A 101 15.60 -25.56 -3.58
CA SER A 101 16.76 -26.21 -2.97
C SER A 101 17.20 -27.47 -3.71
N VAL A 102 16.25 -28.25 -4.25
CA VAL A 102 16.55 -29.44 -5.06
C VAL A 102 17.19 -29.08 -6.40
N GLN A 103 16.77 -27.97 -7.02
CA GLN A 103 17.25 -27.58 -8.36
C GLN A 103 18.55 -26.78 -8.34
N LYS A 104 18.68 -25.82 -7.42
CA LYS A 104 19.75 -24.81 -7.40
C LYS A 104 20.58 -24.82 -6.12
N GLY A 105 20.30 -25.73 -5.19
CA GLY A 105 20.97 -25.87 -3.90
C GLY A 105 20.28 -25.11 -2.77
N LEU A 106 20.54 -25.57 -1.54
CA LEU A 106 19.86 -25.12 -0.31
C LEU A 106 19.98 -23.62 -0.06
N TRP A 107 21.12 -23.02 -0.42
CA TRP A 107 21.36 -21.59 -0.21
C TRP A 107 20.38 -20.73 -1.02
N ILE A 108 20.27 -20.98 -2.32
CA ILE A 108 19.38 -20.21 -3.20
C ILE A 108 17.92 -20.48 -2.83
N GLY A 109 17.56 -21.74 -2.56
CA GLY A 109 16.19 -22.08 -2.15
C GLY A 109 15.74 -21.37 -0.87
N LEU A 110 16.61 -21.32 0.15
CA LEU A 110 16.31 -20.64 1.41
C LEU A 110 16.11 -19.14 1.22
N TRP A 111 17.04 -18.48 0.51
CA TRP A 111 16.95 -17.04 0.31
C TRP A 111 15.79 -16.64 -0.60
N THR A 112 15.44 -17.43 -1.62
CA THR A 112 14.24 -17.17 -2.44
C THR A 112 12.96 -17.31 -1.62
N ALA A 113 12.87 -18.30 -0.74
CA ALA A 113 11.73 -18.45 0.15
C ALA A 113 11.64 -17.27 1.15
N ILE A 114 12.77 -16.83 1.70
CA ILE A 114 12.82 -15.63 2.57
C ILE A 114 12.41 -14.38 1.80
N ALA A 115 12.90 -14.19 0.57
CA ALA A 115 12.51 -13.06 -0.29
C ALA A 115 11.01 -13.08 -0.57
N TYR A 116 10.42 -14.25 -0.83
CA TYR A 116 8.98 -14.45 -0.96
C TYR A 116 8.20 -14.03 0.29
N ALA A 117 8.59 -14.53 1.47
CA ALA A 117 7.94 -14.16 2.72
C ALA A 117 8.09 -12.65 3.02
N THR A 118 9.25 -12.07 2.68
CA THR A 118 9.51 -10.63 2.88
C THR A 118 8.65 -9.79 1.95
N GLY A 119 8.53 -10.15 0.67
CA GLY A 119 7.66 -9.45 -0.29
C GLY A 119 6.19 -9.52 0.11
N ALA A 120 5.74 -10.71 0.54
CA ALA A 120 4.39 -10.88 1.09
C ALA A 120 4.18 -10.01 2.35
N GLY A 121 5.14 -10.01 3.28
CA GLY A 121 5.11 -9.19 4.49
C GLY A 121 5.04 -7.70 4.19
N CYS A 122 5.87 -7.19 3.27
CA CYS A 122 5.84 -5.80 2.84
C CYS A 122 4.51 -5.42 2.20
N SER A 123 3.93 -6.29 1.35
CA SER A 123 2.62 -6.05 0.74
C SER A 123 1.51 -5.99 1.78
N MET A 124 1.52 -6.88 2.79
CA MET A 124 0.56 -6.83 3.89
C MET A 124 0.73 -5.58 4.75
N LEU A 125 1.97 -5.16 5.02
CA LEU A 125 2.24 -3.93 5.77
C LEU A 125 1.77 -2.67 5.01
N ALA A 126 1.97 -2.63 3.70
CA ALA A 126 1.50 -1.52 2.87
C ALA A 126 -0.04 -1.38 2.93
N GLY A 127 -0.76 -2.50 2.81
CA GLY A 127 -2.23 -2.52 2.95
C GLY A 127 -2.68 -2.12 4.36
N TYR A 128 -2.01 -2.62 5.39
CA TYR A 128 -2.31 -2.28 6.79
C TYR A 128 -2.10 -0.79 7.09
N PHE A 129 -0.99 -0.19 6.68
CA PHE A 129 -0.75 1.24 6.88
C PHE A 129 -1.73 2.10 6.08
N GLY A 130 -2.06 1.69 4.85
CA GLY A 130 -3.08 2.35 4.05
C GLY A 130 -4.46 2.33 4.72
N MET A 131 -4.88 1.18 5.24
CA MET A 131 -6.17 1.04 5.92
C MET A 131 -6.28 1.90 7.19
N ASN A 132 -5.23 1.93 8.02
CA ASN A 132 -5.20 2.81 9.19
C ASN A 132 -5.30 4.28 8.78
N ALA A 133 -4.53 4.71 7.77
CA ALA A 133 -4.62 6.07 7.26
C ALA A 133 -6.02 6.41 6.72
N ALA A 134 -6.64 5.53 5.94
CA ALA A 134 -7.96 5.74 5.36
C ALA A 134 -9.05 5.85 6.43
N THR A 135 -9.13 4.87 7.34
CA THR A 135 -10.14 4.84 8.42
C THR A 135 -10.01 6.05 9.36
N THR A 136 -8.79 6.47 9.69
CA THR A 136 -8.53 7.68 10.49
C THR A 136 -8.89 8.97 9.74
N SER A 137 -8.59 9.05 8.45
CA SER A 137 -8.79 10.27 7.64
C SER A 137 -10.24 10.52 7.25
N GLY A 138 -11.08 9.48 7.14
CA GLY A 138 -12.46 9.59 6.67
C GLY A 138 -13.31 10.53 7.52
N VAL A 139 -13.37 10.29 8.84
CA VAL A 139 -14.17 11.10 9.76
C VAL A 139 -13.69 12.56 9.83
N ARG A 140 -12.37 12.77 9.76
CA ARG A 140 -11.74 14.09 9.80
C ARG A 140 -11.96 14.86 8.50
N THR A 141 -12.03 14.16 7.38
CA THR A 141 -12.43 14.74 6.09
C THR A 141 -13.87 15.25 6.15
N SER A 142 -14.78 14.47 6.72
CA SER A 142 -16.18 14.88 6.93
C SER A 142 -16.29 16.10 7.84
N GLN A 143 -15.53 16.14 8.95
CA GLN A 143 -15.51 17.30 9.83
C GLN A 143 -14.92 18.53 9.14
N ALA A 144 -13.85 18.38 8.38
CA ALA A 144 -13.24 19.49 7.63
C ALA A 144 -14.15 20.03 6.52
N ALA A 145 -15.03 19.20 5.96
CA ALA A 145 -16.04 19.65 5.01
C ALA A 145 -17.06 20.59 5.68
N LEU A 146 -17.41 20.35 6.94
CA LEU A 146 -18.27 21.24 7.74
C LEU A 146 -17.57 22.56 8.09
N ASP A 147 -16.31 22.49 8.54
CA ASP A 147 -15.61 23.67 9.10
C ASP A 147 -14.97 24.58 8.03
N GLY A 148 -14.38 23.98 6.99
CA GLY A 148 -13.51 24.66 6.03
C GLY A 148 -13.89 24.44 4.57
N GLY A 149 -15.01 23.75 4.33
CA GLY A 149 -15.51 23.44 2.99
C GLY A 149 -14.59 22.52 2.19
N GLN A 150 -14.79 22.50 0.88
CA GLN A 150 -14.18 21.55 -0.04
C GLN A 150 -12.64 21.57 -0.02
N ALA A 151 -12.02 22.75 0.10
CA ALA A 151 -10.57 22.87 0.05
C ALA A 151 -9.89 22.20 1.26
N LYS A 152 -10.45 22.37 2.47
CA LYS A 152 -9.92 21.76 3.68
C LYS A 152 -10.14 20.25 3.67
N ALA A 153 -11.34 19.80 3.30
CA ALA A 153 -11.67 18.38 3.16
C ALA A 153 -10.74 17.68 2.16
N LEU A 154 -10.51 18.28 0.99
CA LEU A 154 -9.60 17.73 -0.02
C LEU A 154 -8.17 17.60 0.50
N ASN A 155 -7.68 18.58 1.27
CA ASN A 155 -6.33 18.54 1.82
C ASN A 155 -6.14 17.35 2.78
N ILE A 156 -7.11 17.13 3.69
CA ILE A 156 -7.07 16.00 4.62
C ILE A 156 -7.17 14.66 3.87
N ALA A 157 -8.13 14.52 2.95
CA ALA A 157 -8.30 13.31 2.16
C ALA A 157 -7.05 13.00 1.31
N PHE A 158 -6.47 14.02 0.69
CA PHE A 158 -5.25 13.89 -0.11
C PHE A 158 -4.07 13.47 0.75
N ASN A 159 -3.88 14.08 1.93
CA ASN A 159 -2.80 13.70 2.84
C ASN A 159 -2.99 12.27 3.36
N GLY A 160 -4.23 11.86 3.68
CA GLY A 160 -4.55 10.48 4.05
C GLY A 160 -4.17 9.47 2.96
N GLY A 161 -4.53 9.75 1.71
CA GLY A 161 -4.12 8.94 0.56
C GLY A 161 -2.60 8.97 0.29
N ALA A 162 -1.95 10.11 0.53
CA ALA A 162 -0.51 10.26 0.36
C ALA A 162 0.29 9.37 1.33
N VAL A 163 -0.22 9.14 2.56
CA VAL A 163 0.38 8.19 3.51
C VAL A 163 0.46 6.80 2.89
N MET A 164 -0.64 6.30 2.30
CA MET A 164 -0.67 5.00 1.64
C MET A 164 0.36 4.93 0.49
N GLY A 165 0.35 5.93 -0.40
CA GLY A 165 1.25 5.96 -1.56
C GLY A 165 2.73 5.99 -1.16
N LEU A 166 3.08 6.80 -0.15
CA LEU A 166 4.44 6.87 0.37
C LEU A 166 4.86 5.55 1.05
N CYS A 167 3.97 4.92 1.83
CA CYS A 167 4.24 3.61 2.43
C CYS A 167 4.52 2.54 1.37
N VAL A 168 3.70 2.47 0.32
CA VAL A 168 3.88 1.54 -0.81
C VAL A 168 5.24 1.73 -1.48
N ALA A 169 5.56 2.96 -1.89
CA ALA A 169 6.82 3.26 -2.55
C ALA A 169 8.03 2.99 -1.64
N SER A 170 7.92 3.37 -0.36
CA SER A 170 9.00 3.26 0.62
C SER A 170 9.31 1.80 0.99
N LEU A 171 8.28 0.99 1.25
CA LEU A 171 8.45 -0.43 1.52
C LEU A 171 9.03 -1.16 0.30
N GLY A 172 8.64 -0.75 -0.91
CA GLY A 172 9.18 -1.31 -2.15
C GLY A 172 10.67 -1.00 -2.30
N LEU A 173 11.07 0.25 -2.06
CA LEU A 173 12.48 0.66 -2.09
C LEU A 173 13.33 -0.03 -1.01
N ILE A 174 12.82 -0.16 0.21
CA ILE A 174 13.54 -0.87 1.29
C ILE A 174 13.67 -2.36 0.95
N GLY A 175 12.59 -3.00 0.51
CA GLY A 175 12.56 -4.42 0.21
C GLY A 175 13.40 -4.80 -1.00
N VAL A 176 13.09 -4.21 -2.17
CA VAL A 176 13.80 -4.48 -3.43
C VAL A 176 15.24 -3.97 -3.36
N GLY A 177 15.46 -2.76 -2.83
CA GLY A 177 16.79 -2.19 -2.67
C GLY A 177 17.65 -3.01 -1.72
N GLY A 178 17.10 -3.43 -0.57
CA GLY A 178 17.78 -4.31 0.38
C GLY A 178 18.18 -5.64 -0.24
N LEU A 179 17.25 -6.33 -0.91
CA LEU A 179 17.55 -7.60 -1.59
C LEU A 179 18.56 -7.43 -2.72
N PHE A 180 18.51 -6.32 -3.47
CA PHE A 180 19.49 -6.03 -4.50
C PHE A 180 20.89 -5.78 -3.91
N THR A 181 21.02 -5.11 -2.75
CA THR A 181 22.35 -4.96 -2.11
C THR A 181 22.97 -6.30 -1.71
N LEU A 182 22.15 -7.27 -1.30
CA LEU A 182 22.60 -8.57 -0.82
C LEU A 182 22.86 -9.57 -1.95
N PHE A 183 21.99 -9.59 -2.97
CA PHE A 183 21.93 -10.64 -3.98
C PHE A 183 22.06 -10.16 -5.43
N GLY A 184 22.26 -8.85 -5.66
CA GLY A 184 22.38 -8.25 -7.00
C GLY A 184 23.66 -8.59 -7.78
N ARG A 185 24.35 -9.70 -7.47
CA ARG A 185 25.57 -10.15 -8.16
C ARG A 185 25.50 -11.63 -8.51
N GLY A 186 25.69 -11.95 -9.79
CA GLY A 186 25.77 -13.33 -10.30
C GLY A 186 24.44 -14.10 -10.24
N ASP A 187 24.51 -15.42 -10.05
CA ASP A 187 23.36 -16.34 -10.09
C ASP A 187 22.30 -16.09 -8.98
N SER A 188 22.62 -15.24 -8.01
CA SER A 188 21.75 -14.90 -6.88
C SER A 188 20.62 -13.93 -7.23
N ILE A 189 20.64 -13.30 -8.42
CA ILE A 189 19.59 -12.35 -8.85
C ILE A 189 18.21 -13.02 -8.88
N SER A 190 18.14 -14.32 -9.17
CA SER A 190 16.90 -15.09 -9.17
C SER A 190 16.19 -15.16 -7.80
N ILE A 191 16.88 -14.83 -6.70
CA ILE A 191 16.30 -14.73 -5.36
C ILE A 191 15.31 -13.55 -5.29
N ILE A 192 15.62 -12.44 -5.97
CA ILE A 192 14.81 -11.21 -5.94
C ILE A 192 13.43 -11.46 -6.58
N SER A 193 13.35 -12.36 -7.57
CA SER A 193 12.08 -12.78 -8.17
C SER A 193 11.12 -13.41 -7.15
N GLY A 194 11.65 -14.02 -6.07
CA GLY A 194 10.83 -14.50 -4.96
C GLY A 194 10.03 -13.38 -4.30
N PHE A 195 10.62 -12.19 -4.15
CA PHE A 195 9.95 -11.03 -3.57
C PHE A 195 8.74 -10.57 -4.39
N ALA A 196 8.90 -10.47 -5.72
CA ALA A 196 7.79 -10.14 -6.63
C ALA A 196 6.66 -11.17 -6.52
N MET A 197 7.01 -12.46 -6.50
CA MET A 197 6.04 -13.55 -6.34
C MET A 197 5.28 -13.46 -5.01
N GLY A 198 5.97 -13.08 -3.92
CA GLY A 198 5.38 -12.87 -2.61
C GLY A 198 4.39 -11.70 -2.58
N ALA A 199 4.81 -10.56 -3.12
CA ALA A 199 3.96 -9.39 -3.26
C ALA A 199 2.70 -9.71 -4.08
N SER A 200 2.86 -10.39 -5.21
CA SER A 200 1.76 -10.76 -6.11
C SER A 200 0.78 -11.74 -5.51
N SER A 201 1.27 -12.70 -4.71
CA SER A 201 0.41 -13.62 -3.97
C SER A 201 -0.55 -12.88 -3.03
N ILE A 202 -0.04 -11.89 -2.29
CA ILE A 202 -0.86 -11.11 -1.36
C ILE A 202 -1.82 -10.19 -2.11
N ALA A 203 -1.33 -9.47 -3.12
CA ALA A 203 -2.14 -8.56 -3.93
C ALA A 203 -3.35 -9.26 -4.55
N LEU A 204 -3.14 -10.46 -5.11
CA LEU A 204 -4.22 -11.25 -5.70
C LEU A 204 -5.35 -11.50 -4.70
N PHE A 205 -5.03 -12.04 -3.52
CA PHE A 205 -6.05 -12.38 -2.55
C PHE A 205 -6.64 -11.16 -1.85
N ALA A 206 -5.85 -10.15 -1.49
CA ALA A 206 -6.34 -8.94 -0.85
C ALA A 206 -7.32 -8.17 -1.76
N ARG A 207 -7.01 -8.10 -3.07
CA ARG A 207 -7.90 -7.47 -4.04
C ARG A 207 -9.18 -8.29 -4.28
N VAL A 208 -9.07 -9.61 -4.40
CA VAL A 208 -10.25 -10.46 -4.62
C VAL A 208 -11.12 -10.52 -3.36
N GLY A 209 -10.51 -10.75 -2.19
CA GLY A 209 -11.20 -10.82 -0.90
C GLY A 209 -11.88 -9.51 -0.54
N GLY A 210 -11.13 -8.41 -0.57
CA GLY A 210 -11.67 -7.07 -0.34
C GLY A 210 -12.71 -6.69 -1.38
N GLY A 211 -12.45 -6.93 -2.67
CA GLY A 211 -13.37 -6.62 -3.78
C GLY A 211 -14.71 -7.36 -3.69
N ILE A 212 -14.69 -8.65 -3.30
CA ILE A 212 -15.92 -9.40 -3.05
C ILE A 212 -16.69 -8.78 -1.88
N TYR A 213 -15.99 -8.41 -0.80
CA TYR A 213 -16.62 -7.80 0.37
C TYR A 213 -17.27 -6.46 0.04
N THR A 214 -16.53 -5.50 -0.53
CA THR A 214 -17.08 -4.18 -0.91
C THR A 214 -18.24 -4.32 -1.88
N LYS A 215 -18.06 -5.02 -3.01
CA LYS A 215 -19.09 -5.03 -4.05
C LYS A 215 -20.35 -5.81 -3.68
N THR A 216 -20.25 -6.76 -2.77
CA THR A 216 -21.47 -7.40 -2.24
C THR A 216 -22.22 -6.46 -1.30
N ALA A 217 -21.52 -5.68 -0.48
CA ALA A 217 -22.13 -4.72 0.45
C ALA A 217 -22.71 -3.51 -0.28
N ASP A 218 -21.96 -2.90 -1.18
CA ASP A 218 -22.32 -1.78 -2.06
C ASP A 218 -23.61 -2.10 -2.83
N VAL A 219 -23.59 -3.14 -3.67
CA VAL A 219 -24.75 -3.53 -4.49
C VAL A 219 -25.96 -3.92 -3.64
N GLY A 220 -25.74 -4.63 -2.52
CA GLY A 220 -26.81 -5.04 -1.63
C GLY A 220 -27.50 -3.85 -0.94
N SER A 221 -26.70 -2.90 -0.47
CA SER A 221 -27.18 -1.71 0.25
C SER A 221 -27.88 -0.75 -0.71
N ASP A 222 -27.30 -0.53 -1.88
CA ASP A 222 -27.81 0.42 -2.87
C ASP A 222 -29.12 -0.04 -3.51
N LEU A 223 -29.21 -1.31 -3.91
CA LEU A 223 -30.42 -1.81 -4.57
C LEU A 223 -31.64 -1.74 -3.62
N VAL A 224 -31.48 -2.24 -2.39
CA VAL A 224 -32.59 -2.24 -1.43
C VAL A 224 -32.89 -0.83 -0.94
N GLY A 225 -31.86 -0.02 -0.67
CA GLY A 225 -32.02 1.35 -0.18
C GLY A 225 -32.62 2.29 -1.23
N LYS A 226 -31.91 2.48 -2.35
CA LYS A 226 -32.26 3.47 -3.37
C LYS A 226 -33.44 3.03 -4.24
N VAL A 227 -33.47 1.75 -4.65
CA VAL A 227 -34.43 1.28 -5.68
C VAL A 227 -35.72 0.75 -5.06
N GLU A 228 -35.64 -0.06 -3.99
CA GLU A 228 -36.83 -0.67 -3.39
C GLU A 228 -37.48 0.22 -2.32
N ALA A 229 -36.69 0.73 -1.37
CA ALA A 229 -37.19 1.52 -0.25
C ALA A 229 -37.28 3.02 -0.55
N GLY A 230 -36.58 3.51 -1.58
CA GLY A 230 -36.54 4.92 -1.96
C GLY A 230 -35.92 5.84 -0.91
N ILE A 231 -34.99 5.31 -0.09
CA ILE A 231 -34.22 6.10 0.88
C ILE A 231 -32.91 6.59 0.24
N PRO A 232 -32.30 7.68 0.77
CA PRO A 232 -31.01 8.16 0.30
C PRO A 232 -29.89 7.11 0.39
N GLU A 233 -28.83 7.32 -0.38
CA GLU A 233 -27.55 6.65 -0.24
C GLU A 233 -26.96 6.88 1.15
N ASP A 234 -26.25 5.88 1.68
CA ASP A 234 -25.65 5.91 3.03
C ASP A 234 -26.61 6.26 4.18
N ASP A 235 -27.91 6.01 3.99
CA ASP A 235 -28.91 6.31 5.02
C ASP A 235 -28.72 5.39 6.24
N PRO A 236 -28.66 5.93 7.48
CA PRO A 236 -28.39 5.15 8.69
C PRO A 236 -29.47 4.10 9.01
N ARG A 237 -30.64 4.14 8.35
CA ARG A 237 -31.68 3.12 8.46
C ARG A 237 -31.36 1.86 7.66
N ASN A 238 -30.43 1.94 6.71
CA ASN A 238 -30.00 0.81 5.90
C ASN A 238 -28.90 0.02 6.62
N PRO A 239 -29.15 -1.24 7.01
CA PRO A 239 -28.19 -2.02 7.80
C PRO A 239 -26.91 -2.38 7.02
N GLY A 240 -26.90 -2.25 5.68
CA GLY A 240 -25.75 -2.56 4.85
C GLY A 240 -24.68 -1.47 4.78
N VAL A 241 -25.00 -0.24 5.19
CA VAL A 241 -24.13 0.95 5.00
C VAL A 241 -22.80 0.84 5.76
N ILE A 242 -22.79 0.26 6.97
CA ILE A 242 -21.53 0.04 7.69
C ILE A 242 -20.65 -0.97 6.93
N ALA A 243 -21.23 -2.04 6.39
CA ALA A 243 -20.48 -3.02 5.62
C ALA A 243 -19.94 -2.43 4.30
N ASP A 244 -20.69 -1.53 3.69
CA ASP A 244 -20.28 -0.81 2.49
C ASP A 244 -19.04 0.07 2.76
N ASN A 245 -19.14 0.94 3.76
CA ASN A 245 -18.05 1.84 4.18
C ASN A 245 -16.81 1.06 4.70
N VAL A 246 -17.02 -0.07 5.39
CA VAL A 246 -15.93 -1.00 5.73
C VAL A 246 -15.30 -1.57 4.46
N GLY A 247 -16.13 -1.94 3.49
CA GLY A 247 -15.71 -2.46 2.20
C GLY A 247 -14.79 -1.51 1.45
N ASP A 248 -15.10 -0.21 1.43
CA ASP A 248 -14.24 0.79 0.79
C ASP A 248 -12.84 0.86 1.42
N CYS A 249 -12.76 0.74 2.74
CA CYS A 249 -11.47 0.70 3.44
C CYS A 249 -10.70 -0.60 3.12
N VAL A 250 -11.40 -1.72 3.00
CA VAL A 250 -10.79 -3.03 2.81
C VAL A 250 -10.38 -3.28 1.35
N GLY A 251 -11.30 -3.11 0.41
CA GLY A 251 -11.06 -3.36 -1.01
C GLY A 251 -10.30 -2.21 -1.66
N ASP A 252 -10.86 -1.01 -1.57
CA ASP A 252 -10.41 0.13 -2.38
C ASP A 252 -9.17 0.81 -1.79
N THR A 253 -8.87 0.58 -0.52
CA THR A 253 -7.60 1.03 0.10
C THR A 253 -6.60 -0.12 0.24
N ALA A 254 -6.86 -1.12 1.08
CA ALA A 254 -5.85 -2.14 1.37
C ALA A 254 -5.56 -3.05 0.16
N GLY A 255 -6.59 -3.49 -0.56
CA GLY A 255 -6.46 -4.26 -1.79
C GLY A 255 -5.75 -3.48 -2.90
N LEU A 256 -6.10 -2.20 -3.10
CA LEU A 256 -5.42 -1.33 -4.05
C LEU A 256 -3.95 -1.07 -3.67
N GLY A 257 -3.66 -0.82 -2.39
CA GLY A 257 -2.30 -0.59 -1.91
C GLY A 257 -1.38 -1.80 -2.14
N ALA A 258 -1.89 -3.01 -1.89
CA ALA A 258 -1.16 -4.24 -2.16
C ALA A 258 -0.89 -4.45 -3.66
N ASP A 259 -1.85 -4.13 -4.52
CA ASP A 259 -1.69 -4.25 -5.97
C ASP A 259 -0.71 -3.24 -6.56
N ILE A 260 -0.81 -1.97 -6.17
CA ILE A 260 0.15 -0.95 -6.64
C ILE A 260 1.57 -1.32 -6.16
N PHE A 261 1.70 -1.85 -4.95
CA PHE A 261 2.97 -2.37 -4.43
C PHE A 261 3.53 -3.51 -5.28
N GLU A 262 2.69 -4.49 -5.64
CA GLU A 262 3.03 -5.59 -6.52
C GLU A 262 3.52 -5.09 -7.87
N SER A 263 2.75 -4.21 -8.53
CA SER A 263 3.06 -3.75 -9.87
C SER A 263 4.32 -2.89 -9.90
N TYR A 264 4.51 -2.06 -8.88
CA TYR A 264 5.73 -1.26 -8.69
C TYR A 264 6.97 -2.14 -8.50
N CYS A 265 6.92 -3.08 -7.55
CA CYS A 265 8.04 -3.97 -7.27
C CYS A 265 8.33 -4.93 -8.42
N GLY A 266 7.27 -5.49 -9.03
CA GLY A 266 7.35 -6.40 -10.17
C GLY A 266 8.04 -5.75 -11.36
N SER A 267 7.69 -4.50 -11.68
CA SER A 267 8.31 -3.75 -12.79
C SER A 267 9.81 -3.49 -12.57
N MET A 268 10.19 -3.12 -11.33
CA MET A 268 11.61 -2.94 -10.98
C MET A 268 12.39 -4.26 -11.06
N ILE A 269 11.83 -5.33 -10.51
CA ILE A 269 12.47 -6.65 -10.46
C ILE A 269 12.60 -7.23 -11.88
N ALA A 270 11.59 -7.08 -12.73
CA ALA A 270 11.67 -7.49 -14.13
C ALA A 270 12.84 -6.82 -14.86
N THR A 271 13.04 -5.52 -14.62
CA THR A 271 14.16 -4.76 -15.19
C THR A 271 15.51 -5.25 -14.66
N ILE A 272 15.60 -5.54 -13.35
CA ILE A 272 16.81 -6.10 -12.70
C ILE A 272 17.17 -7.47 -13.26
N VAL A 273 16.18 -8.33 -13.56
CA VAL A 273 16.42 -9.69 -14.05
C VAL A 273 16.85 -9.70 -15.52
N LEU A 274 16.42 -8.71 -16.31
CA LEU A 274 16.77 -8.59 -17.73
C LEU A 274 18.12 -7.91 -17.98
N GLY A 275 18.50 -6.96 -17.12
CA GLY A 275 19.74 -6.17 -17.23
C GLY A 275 20.97 -6.92 -16.74
#